data_AF-A0A927TE56-F1
#
_entry.id   AF-A0A927TE56-F1
#
_cell.length_a   1.000
_cell.length_b   1.000
_cell.length_c   1.000
_cell.angle_alpha   90.00
_cell.angle_beta   90.00
_cell.angle_gamma   90.00
#
_symmetry.space_group_name_H-M   'P 1'
#
loop_
_entity.id
_entity.type
_entity.pdbx_description
1 polymer ?
#
loop_
_entity_poly.entity_id
_entity_poly.type
_entity_poly.pdbx_seq_one_letter_code
_entity_poly.pdbx_strand_id
1 'polypeptide(L)'
;MRCRRECNLIIDDCKKITSVNPVKIFREIANKDYVRIHGPEHHVLNGTGPLSTDGSWGRHMEFSSAALAKMAEINGPRCCKRDGFVALTEAVRFINANYDVTLEMSEIKCRFSPRNAQCIKERCPYFVG
;
A
#
# COMPACT_ATOMS: atom_id res chain seq x y z
N MET A 1 7.62 -17.38 -16.89
CA MET A 1 7.46 -16.56 -15.67
C MET A 1 6.18 -16.96 -14.96
N ARG A 2 6.28 -17.62 -13.79
CA ARG A 2 5.13 -18.07 -12.99
C ARG A 2 4.23 -16.87 -12.60
N CYS A 3 4.87 -15.83 -12.04
CA CYS A 3 4.28 -14.58 -11.53
C CYS A 3 3.14 -13.96 -12.37
N ARG A 4 3.22 -13.97 -13.72
CA ARG A 4 2.18 -13.36 -14.57
C ARG A 4 0.83 -14.07 -14.46
N ARG A 5 0.82 -15.39 -14.23
CA ARG A 5 -0.43 -16.15 -14.10
C ARG A 5 -1.12 -15.85 -12.77
N GLU A 6 -0.37 -15.90 -11.67
CA GLU A 6 -0.95 -15.61 -10.35
C GLU A 6 -1.42 -14.15 -10.23
N CYS A 7 -0.70 -13.18 -10.83
CA CYS A 7 -1.15 -11.78 -10.88
C CYS A 7 -2.49 -11.62 -11.62
N ASN A 8 -2.69 -12.33 -12.73
CA ASN A 8 -3.98 -12.29 -13.46
C ASN A 8 -5.14 -12.81 -12.59
N LEU A 9 -4.92 -13.87 -11.81
CA LEU A 9 -5.93 -14.38 -10.88
C LEU A 9 -6.28 -13.36 -9.80
N ILE A 10 -5.30 -12.59 -9.31
CA ILE A 10 -5.57 -11.50 -8.35
C ILE A 10 -6.40 -10.39 -9.02
N ILE A 11 -6.03 -9.95 -10.23
CA ILE A 11 -6.77 -8.92 -10.96
C ILE A 11 -8.23 -9.35 -11.19
N ASP A 12 -8.44 -10.59 -11.62
CA ASP A 12 -9.78 -11.11 -11.90
C ASP A 12 -10.66 -11.19 -10.65
N ASP A 13 -10.07 -11.51 -9.50
CA ASP A 13 -10.81 -11.50 -8.24
C ASP A 13 -11.05 -10.07 -7.73
N CYS A 14 -10.08 -9.16 -7.85
CA CYS A 14 -10.28 -7.75 -7.52
C CYS A 14 -11.46 -7.13 -8.27
N LYS A 15 -11.67 -7.47 -9.55
CA LYS A 15 -12.81 -7.00 -10.36
C LYS A 15 -14.18 -7.48 -9.86
N LYS A 16 -14.22 -8.57 -9.08
CA LYS A 16 -15.47 -9.13 -8.53
C LYS A 16 -15.78 -8.59 -7.13
N ILE A 17 -14.81 -7.95 -6.46
CA ILE A 17 -15.00 -7.43 -5.11
C ILE A 17 -15.87 -6.19 -5.16
N THR A 18 -17.00 -6.23 -4.46
CA THR A 18 -17.95 -5.11 -4.33
C THR A 18 -17.71 -4.28 -3.06
N SER A 19 -16.89 -4.77 -2.14
CA SER A 19 -16.52 -4.05 -0.93
C SER A 19 -15.59 -2.88 -1.26
N VAL A 20 -15.91 -1.69 -0.75
CA VAL A 20 -15.02 -0.52 -0.80
C VAL A 20 -14.12 -0.38 0.44
N ASN A 21 -14.27 -1.27 1.43
CA ASN A 21 -13.44 -1.26 2.64
C ASN A 21 -12.07 -1.92 2.37
N PRO A 22 -10.94 -1.19 2.44
CA PRO A 22 -9.62 -1.69 2.04
C PRO A 22 -9.12 -2.86 2.89
N VAL A 23 -9.51 -2.93 4.18
CA VAL A 23 -9.13 -4.04 5.06
C VAL A 23 -9.86 -5.33 4.68
N LYS A 24 -11.13 -5.23 4.28
CA LYS A 24 -11.90 -6.39 3.79
C LYS A 24 -11.35 -6.89 2.46
N ILE A 25 -11.14 -5.98 1.50
CA ILE A 25 -10.55 -6.28 0.19
C ILE A 25 -9.21 -7.01 0.38
N PHE A 26 -8.32 -6.45 1.21
CA PHE A 26 -7.02 -7.04 1.48
C PHE A 26 -7.13 -8.46 2.07
N ARG A 27 -7.98 -8.67 3.08
CA ARG A 27 -8.15 -9.99 3.70
C ARG A 27 -8.70 -11.02 2.72
N GLU A 28 -9.59 -10.62 1.82
CA GLU A 28 -10.16 -11.52 0.83
C GLU A 28 -9.11 -11.99 -0.18
N ILE A 29 -8.32 -11.06 -0.72
CA ILE A 29 -7.24 -11.37 -1.67
C ILE A 29 -6.09 -12.10 -0.99
N ALA A 30 -5.65 -11.66 0.18
CA ALA A 30 -4.50 -12.24 0.89
C ALA A 30 -4.72 -13.69 1.36
N ASN A 31 -5.98 -14.13 1.46
CA ASN A 31 -6.33 -15.51 1.82
C ASN A 31 -6.45 -16.46 0.62
N LYS A 32 -6.23 -15.98 -0.61
CA LYS A 32 -6.24 -16.84 -1.81
C LYS A 32 -4.98 -17.72 -1.83
N ASP A 33 -5.15 -18.99 -2.21
CA ASP A 33 -4.10 -20.01 -2.28
C ASP A 33 -2.96 -19.67 -3.26
N TYR A 34 -3.24 -18.83 -4.27
CA TYR A 34 -2.26 -18.30 -5.21
C TYR A 34 -1.59 -17.00 -4.75
N VAL A 35 -1.90 -16.49 -3.56
CA VAL A 35 -1.35 -15.25 -2.99
C VAL A 35 -0.40 -15.58 -1.85
N ARG A 36 0.92 -15.47 -2.09
CA ARG A 36 1.95 -15.79 -1.10
C ARG A 36 2.35 -14.55 -0.31
N ILE A 37 2.51 -14.70 1.01
CA ILE A 37 2.92 -13.63 1.93
C ILE A 37 4.24 -12.96 1.52
N HIS A 38 5.20 -13.73 0.99
CA HIS A 38 6.49 -13.24 0.46
C HIS A 38 6.58 -13.36 -1.07
N GLY A 39 5.44 -13.43 -1.73
CA GLY A 39 5.35 -13.66 -3.16
C GLY A 39 5.61 -12.40 -3.98
N PRO A 40 6.27 -12.50 -5.16
CA PRO A 40 6.41 -11.37 -6.08
C PRO A 40 5.05 -10.87 -6.59
N GLU A 41 3.98 -11.65 -6.44
CA GLU A 41 2.64 -11.33 -6.92
C GLU A 41 2.11 -10.05 -6.25
N HIS A 42 2.42 -9.81 -4.96
CA HIS A 42 2.09 -8.56 -4.26
C HIS A 42 2.80 -7.33 -4.84
N HIS A 43 3.95 -7.53 -5.48
CA HIS A 43 4.78 -6.46 -6.03
C HIS A 43 4.45 -6.14 -7.50
N VAL A 44 3.72 -7.02 -8.19
CA VAL A 44 3.50 -6.97 -9.65
C VAL A 44 1.99 -7.01 -9.99
N LEU A 45 1.14 -6.48 -9.10
CA LEU A 45 -0.32 -6.48 -9.27
C LEU A 45 -0.81 -5.80 -10.54
N ASN A 46 -0.14 -4.73 -10.98
CA ASN A 46 -0.55 -3.98 -12.17
C ASN A 46 0.10 -4.47 -13.47
N GLY A 47 0.97 -5.49 -13.40
CA GLY A 47 1.71 -5.98 -14.58
C GLY A 47 2.59 -4.93 -15.27
N THR A 48 2.80 -3.78 -14.62
CA THR A 48 3.56 -2.65 -15.15
C THR A 48 5.05 -2.81 -14.93
N GLY A 49 5.85 -2.27 -15.85
CA GLY A 49 7.30 -2.27 -15.74
C GLY A 49 7.96 -1.30 -16.73
N PRO A 50 9.30 -1.32 -16.83
CA PRO A 50 10.05 -0.43 -17.73
C PRO A 50 9.65 -0.50 -19.22
N LEU A 51 8.93 -1.55 -19.64
CA LEU A 51 8.44 -1.73 -21.00
C LEU A 51 6.97 -1.28 -21.19
N SER A 52 6.29 -0.84 -20.14
CA SER A 52 4.92 -0.31 -20.24
C SER A 52 4.90 0.99 -21.05
N THR A 53 4.01 1.07 -22.04
CA THR A 53 3.86 2.26 -22.91
C THR A 53 2.59 3.08 -22.60
N ASP A 54 1.73 2.61 -21.70
CA ASP A 54 0.45 3.20 -21.31
C ASP A 54 0.55 4.21 -20.13
N GLY A 55 1.78 4.59 -19.76
CA GLY A 55 2.08 5.49 -18.65
C GLY A 55 1.93 4.88 -17.25
N SER A 56 1.52 3.60 -17.13
CA SER A 56 1.36 2.93 -15.83
C SER A 56 2.65 2.96 -15.01
N TRP A 57 3.80 2.71 -15.64
CA TRP A 57 5.09 2.72 -14.95
C TRP A 57 5.43 4.10 -14.37
N GLY A 58 5.19 5.17 -15.13
CA GLY A 58 5.37 6.54 -14.65
C GLY A 58 4.53 6.84 -13.41
N ARG A 59 3.24 6.47 -13.44
CA ARG A 59 2.31 6.60 -12.30
C ARG A 59 2.80 5.87 -11.03
N HIS A 60 3.38 4.68 -11.17
CA HIS A 60 3.97 3.96 -10.02
C HIS A 60 5.19 4.68 -9.43
N MET A 61 6.01 5.29 -10.28
CA MET A 61 7.15 6.09 -9.84
C MET A 61 6.70 7.38 -9.16
N GLU A 62 5.65 8.03 -9.66
CA GLU A 62 5.03 9.20 -9.03
C GLU A 62 4.49 8.87 -7.64
N PHE A 63 3.73 7.77 -7.50
CA PHE A 63 3.28 7.29 -6.19
C PHE A 63 4.46 7.07 -5.23
N SER A 64 5.49 6.35 -5.69
CA SER A 64 6.67 6.04 -4.86
C SER A 64 7.39 7.33 -4.43
N SER A 65 7.52 8.29 -5.35
CA SER A 65 8.11 9.60 -5.08
C SER A 65 7.29 10.39 -4.05
N ALA A 66 5.96 10.42 -4.19
CA ALA A 66 5.07 11.09 -3.25
C ALA A 66 5.15 10.49 -1.84
N ALA A 67 5.14 9.16 -1.73
CA ALA A 67 5.30 8.48 -0.45
C ALA A 67 6.66 8.80 0.21
N LEU A 68 7.75 8.80 -0.57
CA LEU A 68 9.07 9.19 -0.07
C LEU A 68 9.13 10.67 0.35
N ALA A 69 8.49 11.56 -0.41
CA ALA A 69 8.39 12.98 -0.05
C ALA A 69 7.67 13.17 1.29
N LYS A 70 6.57 12.44 1.53
CA LYS A 70 5.88 12.47 2.83
C LYS A 70 6.70 11.91 3.97
N MET A 71 7.51 10.87 3.73
CA MET A 71 8.46 10.41 4.73
C MET A 71 9.53 11.47 5.01
N ALA A 72 10.02 12.17 3.99
CA ALA A 72 11.00 13.23 4.14
C ALA A 72 10.47 14.40 5.00
N GLU A 73 9.21 14.80 4.82
CA GLU A 73 8.53 15.82 5.64
C GLU A 73 8.54 15.49 7.15
N ILE A 74 8.61 14.21 7.52
CA ILE A 74 8.62 13.76 8.93
C ILE A 74 10.00 13.24 9.39
N ASN A 75 11.07 13.81 8.82
CA ASN A 75 12.48 13.47 9.08
C ASN A 75 12.87 12.03 8.66
N GLY A 76 12.42 11.62 7.48
CA GLY A 76 12.82 10.38 6.82
C GLY A 76 12.17 9.11 7.37
N PRO A 77 12.58 7.92 6.91
CA PRO A 77 12.11 6.64 7.46
C PRO A 77 12.57 6.42 8.92
N ARG A 78 11.79 5.68 9.72
CA ARG A 78 12.19 5.39 11.13
C ARG A 78 11.81 4.02 11.61
N CYS A 79 10.56 3.62 11.47
CA CYS A 79 10.09 2.31 11.89
C CYS A 79 9.05 1.82 10.89
N CYS A 80 9.03 0.52 10.64
CA CYS A 80 8.18 -0.08 9.61
C CYS A 80 6.69 0.24 9.78
N LYS A 81 6.22 0.51 11.01
CA LYS A 81 4.82 0.92 11.26
C LYS A 81 4.58 2.35 10.81
N ARG A 82 5.43 3.31 11.21
CA ARG A 82 5.31 4.71 10.78
C ARG A 82 5.38 4.81 9.27
N ASP A 83 6.41 4.19 8.68
CA ASP A 83 6.67 4.31 7.25
C ASP A 83 5.57 3.59 6.44
N GLY A 84 5.07 2.46 6.95
CA GLY A 84 3.91 1.77 6.39
C GLY A 84 2.61 2.60 6.45
N PHE A 85 2.37 3.34 7.53
CA PHE A 85 1.20 4.21 7.64
C PHE A 85 1.27 5.41 6.69
N VAL A 86 2.46 6.00 6.50
CA VAL A 86 2.68 7.05 5.50
C VAL A 86 2.40 6.52 4.10
N ALA A 87 3.00 5.38 3.75
CA ALA A 87 2.81 4.75 2.44
C ALA A 87 1.33 4.41 2.18
N LEU A 88 0.61 3.90 3.18
CA LEU A 88 -0.82 3.59 3.07
C LEU A 88 -1.69 4.84 2.86
N THR A 89 -1.38 5.91 3.61
CA THR A 89 -2.09 7.20 3.49
C THR A 89 -1.92 7.77 2.09
N GLU A 90 -0.68 7.78 1.58
CA GLU A 90 -0.41 8.27 0.24
C GLU A 90 -0.93 7.33 -0.85
N ALA A 91 -1.01 6.02 -0.59
CA ALA A 91 -1.62 5.08 -1.54
C ALA A 91 -3.10 5.38 -1.75
N VAL A 92 -3.87 5.61 -0.68
CA VAL A 92 -5.28 5.98 -0.81
C VAL A 92 -5.45 7.33 -1.50
N ARG A 93 -4.64 8.34 -1.15
CA ARG A 93 -4.65 9.65 -1.84
C ARG A 93 -4.39 9.47 -3.33
N PHE A 94 -3.34 8.72 -3.68
CA PHE A 94 -2.93 8.47 -5.05
C PHE A 94 -4.02 7.73 -5.82
N ILE A 95 -4.61 6.69 -5.23
CA ILE A 95 -5.66 5.89 -5.86
C ILE A 95 -6.88 6.76 -6.16
N ASN A 96 -7.38 7.51 -5.17
CA ASN A 96 -8.54 8.38 -5.34
C ASN A 96 -8.32 9.51 -6.37
N ALA A 97 -7.07 9.94 -6.58
CA ALA A 97 -6.74 10.99 -7.53
C ALA A 97 -6.52 10.49 -8.97
N ASN A 98 -6.15 9.22 -9.16
CA ASN A 98 -5.70 8.70 -10.45
C ASN A 98 -6.59 7.60 -11.04
N TYR A 99 -7.50 7.04 -10.24
CA TYR A 99 -8.39 5.97 -10.66
C TYR A 99 -9.83 6.36 -10.32
N ASP A 100 -10.77 5.83 -11.10
CA ASP A 100 -12.20 6.04 -10.92
C ASP A 100 -12.77 5.17 -9.78
N VAL A 101 -12.18 5.31 -8.59
CA VAL A 101 -12.59 4.63 -7.37
C VAL A 101 -12.50 5.61 -6.19
N THR A 102 -13.32 5.37 -5.17
CA THR A 102 -13.26 6.12 -3.92
C THR A 102 -12.98 5.17 -2.76
N LEU A 103 -11.77 5.28 -2.20
CA LEU A 103 -11.36 4.60 -0.99
C LEU A 103 -11.52 5.54 0.21
N GLU A 104 -12.20 5.05 1.24
CA GLU A 104 -12.30 5.73 2.53
C GLU A 104 -11.06 5.46 3.40
N MET A 105 -10.58 6.48 4.11
CA MET A 105 -9.49 6.34 5.07
C MET A 105 -9.88 6.91 6.43
N SER A 106 -9.88 6.05 7.44
CA SER A 106 -9.99 6.46 8.84
C SER A 106 -8.65 6.99 9.37
N GLU A 107 -8.71 7.85 10.38
CA GLU A 107 -7.52 8.29 11.13
C GLU A 107 -6.69 7.09 11.63
N ILE A 108 -5.39 7.09 11.32
CA ILE A 108 -4.48 5.99 11.71
C ILE A 108 -3.87 6.28 13.08
N LYS A 109 -4.09 5.36 14.03
CA LYS A 109 -3.55 5.42 15.40
C LYS A 109 -2.61 4.24 15.67
N CYS A 110 -1.36 4.52 16.03
CA CYS A 110 -0.36 3.49 16.28
C CYS A 110 -0.53 2.86 17.66
N ARG A 111 -0.84 1.56 17.70
CA ARG A 111 -0.92 0.76 18.94
C ARG A 111 0.35 -0.04 19.24
N PHE A 112 1.40 0.13 18.43
CA PHE A 112 2.64 -0.64 18.52
C PHE A 112 3.73 0.06 19.34
N SER A 113 3.52 1.31 19.77
CA SER A 113 4.50 2.08 20.55
C SER A 113 5.01 1.34 21.80
N PRO A 114 4.22 0.57 22.59
CA PRO A 114 4.74 -0.13 23.76
C PRO A 114 5.66 -1.29 23.42
N ARG A 115 5.62 -1.78 22.18
CA ARG A 115 6.40 -2.93 21.70
C ARG A 115 7.69 -2.53 20.99
N ASN A 116 7.98 -1.23 20.92
CA ASN A 116 9.18 -0.71 20.26
C ASN A 116 9.99 0.11 21.26
N ALA A 117 11.05 -0.48 21.81
CA ALA A 117 11.97 0.18 22.74
C ALA A 117 12.61 1.46 22.16
N GLN A 118 12.67 1.60 20.83
CA GLN A 118 13.23 2.77 20.14
C GLN A 118 12.15 3.74 19.62
N CYS A 119 10.91 3.60 20.08
CA CYS A 119 9.81 4.49 19.71
C CYS A 119 10.12 5.93 20.14
N ILE A 120 9.92 6.87 19.22
CA ILE A 120 10.13 8.31 19.47
C ILE A 120 8.89 9.01 20.06
N LYS A 121 7.84 8.23 20.37
CA LYS A 121 6.60 8.62 21.04
C LYS A 121 6.00 9.91 20.46
N GLU A 122 5.91 10.98 21.24
CA GLU A 122 5.23 12.25 20.93
C GLU A 122 5.79 12.93 19.66
N ARG A 123 7.01 12.56 19.24
CA ARG A 123 7.61 13.02 17.97
C ARG A 123 7.14 12.23 16.74
N CYS A 124 6.27 11.23 16.91
CA CYS A 124 5.69 10.46 15.81
C CYS A 124 4.25 10.92 15.56
N PRO A 125 3.86 11.23 14.30
CA PRO A 125 2.52 11.73 13.98
C PRO A 125 1.39 10.72 14.25
N TYR A 126 1.72 9.44 14.44
CA TYR A 126 0.75 8.39 14.70
C TYR A 126 0.71 7.93 16.17
N PHE A 127 1.52 8.53 17.04
CA PHE A 127 1.56 8.11 18.45
C PHE A 127 0.27 8.48 19.16
N VAL A 128 -0.24 7.55 19.96
CA VAL A 128 -1.36 7.77 20.87
C VAL A 128 -0.84 7.47 22.27
N GLY A 129 -0.91 8.48 23.13
CA GLY A 129 -0.54 8.38 24.54
C GLY A 129 -1.49 7.50 25.33
#